data_AF-A0A8H9WFN2-F1
#
_entry.id   AF-A0A8H9WFN2-F1
#
_cell.length_a   1.000
_cell.length_b   1.000
_cell.length_c   1.000
_cell.angle_alpha   90.00
_cell.angle_beta   90.00
_cell.angle_gamma   90.00
#
_symmetry.space_group_name_H-M   'P 1'
#
loop_
_entity.id
_entity.type
_entity.pdbx_description
1 polymer ?
#
loop_
_entity_poly.entity_id
_entity_poly.type
_entity_poly.pdbx_seq_one_letter_code
_entity_poly.pdbx_strand_id
1 'polypeptide(L)'
;MKSIRTYLLLALLATITLVSFLSALQGYRSSIDKVDELFDQRLRNLAEIIVHANYDTVPRQGRELQAKPKVFFQIWSNNKTLLAHSQNAPNTLLFDSLSSGEFNDVNANQFRWRTFTLKDETLNRWVVTGERIDLRFALADTIVSAAITPTVLALPMA
;
A
#
# COMPACT_ATOMS: atom_id res chain seq x y z
N MET A 1 34.73 -33.23 32.29
CA MET A 1 34.54 -32.00 33.08
C MET A 1 34.10 -30.88 32.13
N LYS A 2 32.79 -30.58 32.03
CA LYS A 2 32.30 -29.44 31.24
C LYS A 2 32.76 -28.17 31.97
N SER A 3 33.70 -27.44 31.37
CA SER A 3 34.31 -26.27 31.97
C SER A 3 33.28 -25.15 32.12
N ILE A 4 33.24 -24.49 33.28
CA ILE A 4 32.38 -23.32 33.55
C ILE A 4 32.46 -22.25 32.44
N ARG A 5 33.61 -22.16 31.74
CA ARG A 5 33.81 -21.30 30.57
C ARG A 5 32.90 -21.66 29.40
N THR A 6 32.70 -22.95 29.11
CA THR A 6 31.82 -23.40 28.02
C THR A 6 30.35 -23.13 28.33
N TYR A 7 29.95 -23.25 29.60
CA TYR A 7 28.60 -22.90 30.03
C TYR A 7 28.32 -21.41 29.89
N LEU A 8 29.25 -20.56 30.36
CA LEU A 8 29.13 -19.10 30.23
C LEU A 8 29.11 -18.64 28.77
N LEU A 9 29.95 -19.23 27.90
CA LEU A 9 29.94 -18.94 26.46
C LEU A 9 28.60 -19.29 25.82
N LEU A 10 28.07 -20.49 26.08
CA LEU A 10 26.79 -20.93 25.53
C LEU A 10 25.63 -20.05 26.03
N ALA A 11 25.61 -19.69 27.32
CA ALA A 11 24.58 -18.81 27.88
C ALA A 11 24.61 -17.41 27.24
N LEU A 12 25.81 -16.85 27.04
CA LEU A 12 25.97 -15.55 26.40
C LEU A 12 25.54 -15.59 24.93
N LEU A 13 25.97 -16.61 24.18
CA LEU A 13 25.62 -16.77 22.77
C LEU A 13 24.12 -17.00 22.58
N ALA A 14 23.49 -17.80 23.44
CA ALA A 14 22.05 -18.01 23.44
C ALA A 14 21.28 -16.70 23.71
N THR A 15 21.75 -15.89 24.66
CA THR A 15 21.11 -14.61 25.00
C THR A 15 21.21 -13.62 23.84
N ILE A 16 22.38 -13.48 23.22
CA ILE A 16 22.57 -12.60 22.06
C ILE A 16 21.69 -13.05 20.90
N THR A 17 21.71 -14.35 20.58
CA THR A 17 20.91 -14.91 19.49
C THR A 17 19.42 -14.69 19.74
N LEU A 18 18.94 -14.88 20.97
CA LEU A 18 17.55 -14.67 21.33
C LEU A 18 17.14 -13.19 21.19
N VAL A 19 17.96 -12.26 21.69
CA VAL A 19 17.69 -10.82 21.57
C VAL A 19 17.67 -10.40 20.10
N SER A 20 18.69 -10.77 19.33
CA SER A 20 18.77 -10.42 17.91
C SER A 20 17.63 -11.04 17.09
N PHE A 21 17.22 -12.27 17.40
CA PHE A 21 16.06 -12.90 16.78
C PHE A 21 14.76 -12.15 17.07
N LEU A 22 14.53 -11.76 18.33
CA LEU A 22 13.36 -10.97 18.71
C LEU A 22 13.37 -9.59 18.04
N SER A 23 14.53 -8.92 17.99
CA SER A 23 14.69 -7.65 17.29
C SER A 23 14.39 -7.77 15.79
N ALA A 24 14.86 -8.83 15.12
CA ALA A 24 14.57 -9.09 13.71
C ALA A 24 13.07 -9.32 13.48
N LEU A 25 12.41 -10.09 14.35
CA LEU A 25 10.97 -10.34 14.27
C LEU A 25 10.14 -9.06 14.47
N GLN A 26 10.54 -8.22 15.42
CA GLN A 26 9.89 -6.94 15.66
C GLN A 26 10.11 -5.97 14.49
N GLY A 27 11.34 -5.91 13.97
CA GLY A 27 11.68 -5.13 12.79
C GLY A 27 10.85 -5.53 11.57
N TYR A 28 10.59 -6.83 11.39
CA TYR A 28 9.76 -7.35 10.29
C TYR A 28 8.34 -6.79 10.35
N ARG A 29 7.68 -6.95 11.50
CA ARG A 29 6.29 -6.49 11.66
C ARG A 29 6.16 -4.98 11.47
N SER A 30 7.02 -4.21 12.13
CA SER A 30 7.03 -2.74 12.02
C SER A 30 7.27 -2.27 10.58
N SER A 31 8.13 -2.97 9.85
CA SER A 31 8.42 -2.62 8.45
C SER A 31 7.23 -2.89 7.53
N ILE A 32 6.45 -3.95 7.75
CA ILE A 32 5.23 -4.22 6.98
C ILE A 32 4.22 -3.07 7.17
N ASP A 33 3.96 -2.68 8.41
CA ASP A 33 3.04 -1.58 8.72
C ASP A 33 3.50 -0.26 8.07
N LYS A 34 4.81 0.00 8.09
CA LYS A 34 5.37 1.20 7.46
C LYS A 34 5.24 1.18 5.94
N VAL A 35 5.40 0.02 5.32
CA VAL A 35 5.21 -0.14 3.88
C VAL A 35 3.74 0.13 3.50
N ASP A 36 2.77 -0.34 4.29
CA ASP A 36 1.36 -0.04 4.06
C ASP A 36 1.05 1.46 4.15
N GLU A 37 1.63 2.16 5.13
CA GLU A 37 1.52 3.62 5.23
C GLU A 37 2.08 4.33 3.99
N LEU A 38 3.24 3.89 3.47
CA LEU A 38 3.84 4.44 2.26
C LEU A 38 2.96 4.23 1.02
N PHE A 39 2.31 3.07 0.91
CA PHE A 39 1.36 2.81 -0.19
C PHE A 39 0.13 3.72 -0.10
N ASP A 40 -0.39 3.95 1.11
CA ASP A 40 -1.52 4.86 1.34
C ASP A 40 -1.15 6.32 1.03
N GLN A 41 0.04 6.76 1.44
CA GLN A 41 0.57 8.09 1.07
C GLN A 41 0.71 8.23 -0.45
N ARG A 42 1.25 7.21 -1.13
CA ARG A 42 1.37 7.21 -2.58
C ARG A 42 0.01 7.32 -3.26
N LEU A 43 -1.00 6.59 -2.76
CA LEU A 43 -2.35 6.63 -3.33
C LEU A 43 -2.98 8.02 -3.17
N ARG A 44 -2.81 8.65 -2.00
CA ARG A 44 -3.20 10.04 -1.74
C ARG A 44 -2.52 11.02 -2.69
N ASN A 45 -1.21 10.93 -2.85
CA ASN A 45 -0.44 11.81 -3.75
C ASN A 45 -0.88 11.65 -5.21
N LEU A 46 -1.24 10.43 -5.65
CA LEU A 46 -1.79 10.23 -6.99
C LEU A 46 -3.13 10.95 -7.17
N ALA A 47 -4.03 10.89 -6.18
CA ALA A 47 -5.28 11.62 -6.23
C ALA A 47 -5.05 13.14 -6.30
N GLU A 48 -4.13 13.67 -5.50
CA GLU A 48 -3.76 15.08 -5.51
C GLU A 48 -3.18 15.52 -6.86
N ILE A 49 -2.27 14.73 -7.44
CA ILE A 49 -1.74 14.98 -8.79
C ILE A 49 -2.87 15.00 -9.82
N ILE A 50 -3.82 14.05 -9.75
CA ILE A 50 -4.95 14.00 -10.68
C ILE A 50 -5.86 15.22 -10.51
N VAL A 51 -6.16 15.63 -9.29
CA VAL A 51 -6.96 16.85 -9.01
C VAL A 51 -6.34 18.07 -9.67
N HIS A 52 -5.01 18.23 -9.58
CA HIS A 52 -4.32 19.39 -10.14
C HIS A 52 -3.99 19.29 -11.63
N ALA A 53 -3.79 18.08 -12.17
CA ALA A 53 -3.36 17.89 -13.56
C ALA A 53 -4.54 17.64 -14.53
N ASN A 54 -5.69 17.22 -14.03
CA ASN A 54 -6.88 17.01 -14.84
C ASN A 54 -7.84 18.19 -14.66
N TYR A 55 -8.51 18.66 -15.73
CA TYR A 55 -9.51 19.74 -15.65
C TYR A 55 -10.84 19.34 -16.31
N ASP A 56 -11.06 18.05 -16.54
CA ASP A 56 -12.29 17.57 -17.18
C ASP A 56 -13.49 17.79 -16.26
N THR A 57 -14.51 18.46 -16.80
CA THR A 57 -15.82 18.67 -16.16
C THR A 57 -16.97 17.98 -16.91
N VAL A 58 -16.67 17.42 -18.07
CA VAL A 58 -17.61 16.71 -18.95
C VAL A 58 -17.07 15.31 -19.20
N PRO A 59 -17.93 14.27 -19.33
CA PRO A 59 -17.49 12.92 -19.65
C PRO A 59 -16.60 12.87 -20.89
N ARG A 60 -15.36 12.41 -20.71
CA ARG A 60 -14.41 12.27 -21.80
C ARG A 60 -14.70 10.99 -22.58
N GLN A 61 -15.14 11.12 -23.83
CA GLN A 61 -15.27 9.98 -24.73
C GLN A 61 -13.93 9.71 -25.45
N GLY A 62 -13.39 8.49 -25.33
CA GLY A 62 -12.39 7.99 -26.29
C GLY A 62 -10.91 8.06 -25.92
N ARG A 63 -10.52 8.31 -24.66
CA ARG A 63 -9.11 8.18 -24.23
C ARG A 63 -8.97 7.33 -22.97
N GLU A 64 -9.02 6.02 -23.14
CA GLU A 64 -8.68 5.09 -22.07
C GLU A 64 -7.16 5.13 -21.85
N LEU A 65 -6.74 5.57 -20.67
CA LEU A 65 -5.37 5.37 -20.25
C LEU A 65 -5.18 3.86 -20.05
N GLN A 66 -4.30 3.27 -20.85
CA GLN A 66 -3.77 1.91 -20.61
C GLN A 66 -2.91 1.94 -19.35
N ALA A 67 -3.57 2.01 -18.20
CA ALA A 67 -2.94 1.86 -16.91
C ALA A 67 -2.56 0.38 -16.75
N LYS A 68 -1.33 0.14 -16.29
CA LYS A 68 -0.97 -1.20 -15.81
C LYS A 68 -2.01 -1.64 -14.78
N PRO A 69 -2.37 -2.93 -14.70
CA PRO A 69 -3.49 -3.44 -13.90
C PRO A 69 -3.33 -3.27 -12.37
N LYS A 70 -2.30 -2.55 -11.92
CA LYS A 70 -1.92 -2.40 -10.52
C LYS A 70 -2.68 -1.26 -9.82
N VAL A 71 -2.88 -0.15 -10.53
CA VAL A 71 -3.50 1.07 -10.01
C VAL A 71 -4.55 1.57 -10.98
N PHE A 72 -5.65 2.11 -10.46
CA PHE A 72 -6.69 2.75 -11.25
C PHE A 72 -7.02 4.14 -10.71
N PHE A 73 -7.69 4.93 -11.55
CA PHE A 73 -8.36 6.15 -11.10
C PHE A 73 -9.75 6.29 -11.72
N GLN A 74 -10.61 7.03 -11.05
CA GLN A 74 -11.91 7.49 -11.53
C GLN A 74 -12.10 8.95 -11.13
N ILE A 75 -12.79 9.71 -11.97
CA ILE A 75 -13.21 11.08 -11.71
C ILE A 75 -14.72 11.12 -11.86
N TRP A 76 -15.42 11.54 -10.82
CA TRP A 76 -16.88 11.61 -10.77
C TRP A 76 -17.32 13.05 -10.57
N SER A 77 -18.33 13.49 -11.30
CA SER A 77 -19.00 14.76 -11.02
C SER A 77 -19.77 14.68 -9.68
N ASN A 78 -20.09 15.82 -9.08
CA ASN A 78 -20.90 15.88 -7.86
C ASN A 78 -22.28 15.21 -8.01
N ASN A 79 -22.80 15.11 -9.24
CA ASN A 79 -24.04 14.39 -9.55
C ASN A 79 -23.83 12.88 -9.78
N LYS A 80 -22.68 12.31 -9.39
CA LYS A 80 -22.30 10.90 -9.58
C LYS A 80 -22.20 10.46 -11.05
N THR A 81 -21.98 11.39 -11.98
CA THR A 81 -21.66 11.05 -13.38
C THR A 81 -20.17 10.77 -13.54
N LEU A 82 -19.80 9.66 -14.18
CA LEU A 82 -18.41 9.33 -14.46
C LEU A 82 -17.84 10.27 -15.53
N LEU A 83 -16.82 11.06 -15.16
CA LEU A 83 -16.17 12.03 -16.04
C LEU A 83 -14.97 11.43 -16.77
N ALA A 84 -14.13 10.68 -16.06
CA ALA A 84 -12.95 10.01 -16.61
C ALA A 84 -12.57 8.80 -15.75
N HIS A 85 -11.93 7.80 -16.35
CA HIS A 85 -11.37 6.66 -15.61
C HIS A 85 -10.21 6.02 -16.37
N SER A 86 -9.42 5.20 -15.68
CA SER A 86 -8.48 4.28 -16.33
C SER A 86 -9.20 3.02 -16.83
N GLN A 87 -8.61 2.34 -17.82
CA GLN A 87 -9.21 1.14 -18.43
C GLN A 87 -9.46 -0.01 -17.44
N ASN A 88 -8.59 -0.15 -16.44
CA ASN A 88 -8.70 -1.18 -15.40
C ASN A 88 -9.59 -0.79 -14.22
N ALA A 89 -10.11 0.44 -14.21
CA ALA A 89 -11.06 0.87 -13.19
C ALA A 89 -12.41 0.17 -13.40
N PRO A 90 -13.14 -0.17 -12.33
CA PRO A 90 -14.57 -0.47 -12.45
C PRO A 90 -15.30 0.70 -13.13
N ASN A 91 -16.37 0.45 -13.88
CA ASN A 91 -17.13 1.54 -14.52
C ASN A 91 -18.25 2.07 -13.62
N THR A 92 -18.42 1.47 -12.45
CA THR A 92 -19.43 1.83 -11.45
C THR A 92 -18.77 2.49 -10.24
N LEU A 93 -19.53 3.33 -9.57
CA LEU A 93 -19.12 3.95 -8.32
C LEU A 93 -19.14 2.85 -7.23
N LEU A 94 -18.04 2.69 -6.51
CA LEU A 94 -17.83 1.56 -5.60
C LEU A 94 -18.32 1.82 -4.17
N PHE A 95 -18.92 2.98 -3.93
CA PHE A 95 -19.34 3.46 -2.60
C PHE A 95 -20.76 4.03 -2.66
N ASP A 96 -21.54 3.82 -1.61
CA ASP A 96 -22.86 4.45 -1.50
C ASP A 96 -22.74 5.96 -1.21
N SER A 97 -21.74 6.32 -0.40
CA SER A 97 -21.39 7.69 -0.03
C SER A 97 -19.92 8.00 -0.32
N LEU A 98 -19.66 9.16 -0.91
CA LEU A 98 -18.30 9.68 -1.11
C LEU A 98 -17.93 10.63 0.03
N SER A 99 -16.89 10.28 0.76
CA SER A 99 -16.29 11.11 1.81
C SER A 99 -14.85 11.44 1.43
N SER A 100 -14.48 12.71 1.54
CA SER A 100 -13.13 13.17 1.17
C SER A 100 -12.13 12.78 2.26
N GLY A 101 -10.93 12.33 1.86
CA GLY A 101 -9.83 12.01 2.77
C GLY A 101 -9.87 10.59 3.35
N GLU A 102 -10.87 9.79 2.98
CA GLU A 102 -11.04 8.42 3.49
C GLU A 102 -10.37 7.36 2.61
N PHE A 103 -9.90 6.31 3.28
CA PHE A 103 -9.47 5.08 2.65
C PHE A 103 -10.52 4.00 2.82
N ASN A 104 -10.79 3.24 1.77
CA ASN A 104 -11.77 2.16 1.79
C ASN A 104 -11.28 0.93 1.05
N ASP A 105 -11.68 -0.24 1.53
CA ASP A 105 -11.41 -1.51 0.87
C ASP A 105 -12.66 -1.99 0.13
N VAL A 106 -12.55 -2.22 -1.17
CA VAL A 106 -13.68 -2.59 -2.03
C VAL A 106 -13.35 -3.78 -2.91
N ASN A 107 -14.35 -4.63 -3.14
CA ASN A 107 -14.22 -5.77 -4.04
C ASN A 107 -14.82 -5.43 -5.39
N ALA A 108 -14.01 -5.47 -6.45
CA ALA A 108 -14.46 -5.20 -7.81
C ALA A 108 -13.58 -5.93 -8.83
N ASN A 109 -14.18 -6.39 -9.93
CA ASN A 109 -13.48 -7.10 -11.01
C ASN A 109 -12.61 -8.27 -10.49
N GLN A 110 -13.12 -9.05 -9.53
CA GLN A 110 -12.44 -10.18 -8.86
C GLN A 110 -11.23 -9.83 -7.99
N PHE A 111 -10.93 -8.55 -7.79
CA PHE A 111 -9.85 -8.10 -6.92
C PHE A 111 -10.37 -7.29 -5.73
N ARG A 112 -9.61 -7.30 -4.64
CA ARG A 112 -9.80 -6.38 -3.52
C ARG A 112 -8.88 -5.18 -3.70
N TRP A 113 -9.47 -4.00 -3.68
CA TRP A 113 -8.81 -2.74 -3.92
C TRP A 113 -8.81 -1.92 -2.65
N ARG A 114 -7.65 -1.34 -2.31
CA ARG A 114 -7.55 -0.22 -1.39
C ARG A 114 -7.75 1.04 -2.20
N THR A 115 -8.67 1.88 -1.79
CA THR A 115 -9.07 3.10 -2.50
C THR A 115 -8.88 4.30 -1.61
N PHE A 116 -8.65 5.45 -2.23
CA PHE A 116 -8.59 6.75 -1.59
C PHE A 116 -9.48 7.72 -2.37
N THR A 117 -10.32 8.45 -1.65
CA THR A 117 -11.26 9.41 -2.22
C THR A 117 -10.86 10.83 -1.84
N LEU A 118 -10.77 11.70 -2.83
CA LEU A 118 -10.45 13.11 -2.66
C LEU A 118 -11.50 13.97 -3.36
N LYS A 119 -12.03 14.97 -2.64
CA LYS A 119 -12.91 15.98 -3.24
C LYS A 119 -12.08 17.11 -3.83
N ASP A 120 -12.30 17.40 -5.10
CA ASP A 120 -11.83 18.61 -5.76
C ASP A 120 -12.90 19.70 -5.58
N GLU A 121 -12.64 20.62 -4.65
CA GLU A 121 -13.54 21.73 -4.35
C GLU A 121 -13.58 22.78 -5.47
N THR A 122 -12.53 22.87 -6.29
CA THR A 122 -12.43 23.89 -7.37
C THR A 122 -13.39 23.55 -8.51
N LEU A 123 -13.41 22.28 -8.92
CA LEU A 123 -14.23 21.81 -10.04
C LEU A 123 -15.48 21.04 -9.58
N ASN A 124 -15.75 20.99 -8.28
CA ASN A 124 -16.88 20.27 -7.67
C ASN A 124 -17.02 18.83 -8.19
N ARG A 125 -15.95 18.06 -8.03
CA ARG A 125 -15.86 16.66 -8.48
C ARG A 125 -15.07 15.83 -7.49
N TRP A 126 -15.09 14.52 -7.70
CA TRP A 126 -14.49 13.53 -6.83
C TRP A 126 -13.46 12.74 -7.62
N VAL A 127 -12.27 12.59 -7.04
CA VAL A 127 -11.21 11.76 -7.58
C VAL A 127 -11.07 10.56 -6.67
N VAL A 128 -11.20 9.38 -7.25
CA VAL A 128 -10.99 8.10 -6.58
C VAL A 128 -9.78 7.44 -7.21
N THR A 129 -8.80 7.09 -6.39
CA THR A 129 -7.65 6.29 -6.82
C THR A 129 -7.68 4.96 -6.10
N GLY A 130 -7.32 3.87 -6.78
CA GLY A 130 -7.29 2.55 -6.17
C GLY A 130 -6.06 1.73 -6.56
N GLU A 131 -5.61 0.88 -5.66
CA GLU A 131 -4.52 -0.08 -5.86
C GLU A 131 -4.94 -1.46 -5.33
N ARG A 132 -4.51 -2.53 -6.01
CA ARG A 132 -4.88 -3.89 -5.57
C ARG A 132 -4.13 -4.27 -4.30
N ILE A 133 -4.85 -4.85 -3.34
CA ILE A 133 -4.29 -5.24 -2.04
C ILE A 133 -3.36 -6.46 -2.17
N ASP A 134 -3.65 -7.40 -3.07
CA ASP A 134 -2.81 -8.57 -3.28
C ASP A 134 -1.39 -8.22 -3.77
N LEU A 135 -1.27 -7.13 -4.53
CA LEU A 135 0.01 -6.59 -4.93
C LEU A 135 0.76 -5.91 -3.78
N ARG A 136 0.06 -5.29 -2.83
CA ARG A 136 0.68 -4.69 -1.65
C ARG A 136 1.36 -5.75 -0.79
N PHE A 137 0.69 -6.87 -0.53
CA PHE A 137 1.29 -7.97 0.25
C PHE A 137 2.55 -8.54 -0.39
N ALA A 138 2.51 -8.84 -1.69
CA ALA A 138 3.67 -9.38 -2.40
C ALA A 138 4.86 -8.41 -2.42
N LEU A 139 4.59 -7.10 -2.58
CA LEU A 139 5.63 -6.08 -2.57
C LEU A 139 6.17 -5.84 -1.16
N ALA A 140 5.31 -5.78 -0.14
CA ALA A 140 5.70 -5.58 1.24
C ALA A 140 6.62 -6.71 1.73
N ASP A 141 6.26 -7.97 1.46
CA ASP A 141 7.09 -9.12 1.80
C ASP A 141 8.49 -9.03 1.16
N THR A 142 8.55 -8.70 -0.14
CA THR A 142 9.84 -8.55 -0.86
C THR A 142 10.70 -7.42 -0.28
N ILE A 143 10.10 -6.27 0.03
CA ILE A 143 10.82 -5.10 0.57
C ILE A 143 11.33 -5.40 1.98
N VAL A 144 10.48 -5.98 2.84
CA VAL A 144 10.81 -6.24 4.23
C VAL A 144 11.81 -7.38 4.38
N SER A 145 11.65 -8.47 3.62
CA SER A 145 12.60 -9.58 3.62
C SER A 145 13.99 -9.13 3.16
N ALA A 146 14.08 -8.29 2.12
CA ALA A 146 15.34 -7.70 1.69
C ALA A 146 16.00 -6.85 2.78
N ALA A 147 15.21 -6.15 3.60
CA ALA A 147 15.73 -5.32 4.70
C ALA A 147 16.26 -6.16 5.89
N ILE A 148 15.69 -7.32 6.16
CA ILE A 148 15.96 -8.11 7.39
C ILE A 148 16.88 -9.30 7.16
N THR A 149 16.97 -9.78 5.92
CA THR A 149 17.88 -10.88 5.53
C THR A 149 19.33 -10.64 6.01
N PRO A 150 19.93 -9.44 5.86
CA PRO A 150 21.28 -9.19 6.35
C PRO A 150 21.41 -9.33 7.87
N THR A 151 20.40 -8.88 8.63
CA THR A 151 20.37 -8.99 10.10
C THR A 151 20.30 -10.45 10.54
N VAL A 152 19.50 -11.27 9.84
CA VAL A 152 19.41 -12.71 10.11
C VAL A 152 20.71 -13.43 9.75
N LEU A 153 21.34 -13.09 8.62
CA LEU A 153 22.63 -13.67 8.21
C LEU A 153 23.79 -13.28 9.15
N ALA A 154 23.69 -12.12 9.80
CA ALA A 154 24.68 -11.65 10.78
C ALA A 154 24.53 -12.32 12.16
N LEU A 155 23.49 -13.13 12.38
CA LEU A 155 23.36 -13.90 13.62
C LEU A 155 24.55 -14.85 13.75
N PRO A 156 25.21 -14.91 14.92
CA PRO A 156 26.27 -15.87 15.15
C PRO A 156 25.70 -17.28 14.95
N MET A 157 26.26 -18.04 13.99
CA MET A 157 25.93 -19.46 13.85
C MET A 157 26.44 -20.16 15.10
N ALA A 158 25.51 -20.75 15.87
CA ALA A 158 25.80 -21.53 17.07
C ALA A 158 26.48 -22.87 16.76
#